data_AF-A0A3D0D8L3-F1
#
_entry.id   AF-A0A3D0D8L3-F1
#
_cell.length_a   1.000
_cell.length_b   1.000
_cell.length_c   1.000
_cell.angle_alpha   90.00
_cell.angle_beta   90.00
_cell.angle_gamma   90.00
#
_symmetry.space_group_name_H-M   'P 1'
#
loop_
_entity.id
_entity.type
_entity.pdbx_description
1 polymer ?
#
loop_
_entity_poly.entity_id
_entity_poly.type
_entity_poly.pdbx_seq_one_letter_code
_entity_poly.pdbx_strand_id
1 'polypeptide(L)'
;MRTTRHWWLFTGILLVAAVLFWRSDASAWQRPDQGGCQSTPIARKFSGLVYQGSKPSTTTREPGVLVQLYGSNTISVRGTLLRGFTSNSEGYFELAWTACGAAADYAYYNVVMNASGYQSTGAQAGVGGVVRATDWIQYANPPAGTLAGNAFWVTLLATQSPTATGTSTATATATPTGTL
;
A
#
# COMPACT_ATOMS: atom_id res chain seq x y z
N MET A 1 83.11 -35.84 -26.30
CA MET A 1 82.17 -36.42 -27.28
C MET A 1 81.10 -35.38 -27.60
N ARG A 2 81.01 -35.01 -28.89
CA ARG A 2 79.85 -34.45 -29.64
C ARG A 2 79.01 -33.35 -28.97
N THR A 3 79.27 -32.06 -29.28
CA THR A 3 78.56 -31.24 -30.30
C THR A 3 77.09 -31.00 -29.94
N THR A 4 76.57 -29.76 -29.89
CA THR A 4 76.31 -28.95 -31.10
C THR A 4 75.95 -27.52 -30.70
N ARG A 5 76.60 -26.53 -31.34
CA ARG A 5 76.18 -25.11 -31.41
C ARG A 5 75.10 -24.97 -32.48
N HIS A 6 74.06 -24.19 -32.25
CA HIS A 6 73.25 -23.60 -33.33
C HIS A 6 72.91 -22.15 -32.99
N TRP A 7 73.37 -21.24 -33.86
CA TRP A 7 72.95 -19.85 -34.01
C TRP A 7 71.50 -19.78 -34.49
N TRP A 8 70.75 -18.71 -34.15
CA TRP A 8 69.95 -17.94 -35.12
C TRP A 8 69.68 -16.51 -34.61
N LEU A 9 69.97 -15.54 -35.47
CA LEU A 9 69.48 -14.16 -35.44
C LEU A 9 67.99 -14.13 -35.78
N PHE A 10 67.18 -13.35 -35.06
CA PHE A 10 65.95 -12.72 -35.59
C PHE A 10 65.77 -11.38 -34.85
N THR A 11 66.21 -10.27 -35.43
CA THR A 11 65.44 -9.38 -36.33
C THR A 11 64.22 -8.79 -35.64
N GLY A 12 64.38 -7.56 -35.16
CA GLY A 12 63.27 -6.74 -34.69
C GLY A 12 62.30 -6.41 -35.83
N ILE A 13 61.00 -6.44 -35.53
CA ILE A 13 59.95 -5.88 -36.38
C ILE A 13 59.17 -4.87 -35.56
N LEU A 14 59.01 -3.73 -36.22
CA LEU A 14 58.47 -2.45 -35.80
C LEU A 14 56.93 -2.49 -35.68
N LEU A 15 56.43 -1.70 -34.73
CA LEU A 15 55.05 -1.27 -34.50
C LEU A 15 54.21 -1.03 -35.77
N VAL A 16 52.94 -1.48 -35.76
CA VAL A 16 51.75 -0.63 -36.01
C VAL A 16 50.56 -1.24 -35.25
N ALA A 17 50.24 -0.70 -34.06
CA ALA A 17 48.95 -0.98 -33.43
C ALA A 17 47.92 0.04 -33.97
N ALA A 18 47.06 -0.41 -34.88
CA ALA A 18 45.91 0.36 -35.32
C ALA A 18 44.89 0.43 -34.16
N VAL A 19 44.87 1.56 -33.44
CA VAL A 19 43.81 1.89 -32.49
C VAL A 19 42.60 2.34 -33.30
N LEU A 20 41.71 1.41 -33.58
CA LEU A 20 40.36 1.69 -34.06
C LEU A 20 39.61 2.45 -32.96
N PHE A 21 39.57 3.79 -33.09
CA PHE A 21 38.62 4.62 -32.36
C PHE A 21 37.22 4.34 -32.91
N TRP A 22 36.51 3.41 -32.29
CA TRP A 22 35.07 3.31 -32.46
C TRP A 22 34.45 4.50 -31.72
N ARG A 23 34.05 5.53 -32.46
CA ARG A 23 33.17 6.57 -31.94
C ARG A 23 31.78 5.95 -31.81
N SER A 24 31.41 5.64 -30.57
CA SER A 24 30.03 5.35 -30.21
C SER A 24 29.23 6.64 -30.34
N ASP A 25 28.79 6.97 -31.56
CA ASP A 25 27.65 7.88 -31.73
C ASP A 25 26.42 7.12 -31.22
N ALA A 26 26.27 7.11 -29.90
CA ALA A 26 25.03 6.73 -29.23
C ALA A 26 24.02 7.85 -29.48
N SER A 27 23.58 7.97 -30.74
CA SER A 27 22.38 8.68 -31.13
C SER A 27 21.24 8.06 -30.34
N ALA A 28 20.80 8.82 -29.33
CA ALA A 28 19.79 8.44 -28.38
C ALA A 28 18.45 8.19 -29.10
N TRP A 29 18.16 6.92 -29.38
CA TRP A 29 16.79 6.46 -29.50
C TRP A 29 16.17 6.44 -28.10
N GLN A 30 15.82 7.63 -27.59
CA GLN A 30 14.96 7.73 -26.42
C GLN A 30 13.60 7.17 -26.81
N ARG A 31 13.28 6.00 -26.26
CA ARG A 31 11.97 5.38 -26.44
C ARG A 31 10.89 6.29 -25.85
N PRO A 32 9.80 6.57 -26.58
CA PRO A 32 8.67 7.35 -26.06
C PRO A 32 7.84 6.60 -25.01
N ASP A 33 8.26 5.41 -24.56
CA ASP A 33 7.61 4.61 -23.52
C ASP A 33 8.12 4.88 -22.09
N GLN A 34 9.19 5.66 -21.94
CA GLN A 34 9.67 6.12 -20.64
C GLN A 34 8.85 7.33 -20.19
N GLY A 35 7.56 7.10 -19.92
CA GLY A 35 6.69 7.99 -19.14
C GLY A 35 7.14 8.07 -17.68
N GLY A 36 8.44 8.27 -17.46
CA GLY A 36 9.10 8.35 -16.19
C GLY A 36 8.74 9.65 -15.49
N CYS A 37 8.55 9.52 -14.19
CA CYS A 37 8.53 10.59 -13.21
C CYS A 37 9.62 11.64 -13.53
N GLN A 38 9.25 12.83 -14.02
CA GLN A 38 10.22 13.89 -14.38
C GLN A 38 10.84 14.56 -13.15
N SER A 39 10.37 14.23 -11.94
CA SER A 39 10.95 14.67 -10.68
C SER A 39 11.36 13.46 -9.83
N THR A 40 12.20 13.70 -8.82
CA THR A 40 12.51 12.71 -7.79
C THR A 40 11.19 12.19 -7.17
N PRO A 41 10.95 10.87 -7.18
CA PRO A 41 9.78 10.30 -6.53
C PRO A 41 9.83 10.48 -5.01
N ILE A 42 8.70 10.81 -4.40
CA ILE A 42 8.58 10.95 -2.94
C ILE A 42 7.84 9.71 -2.41
N ALA A 43 8.59 8.79 -1.81
CA ALA A 43 8.05 7.55 -1.24
C ALA A 43 7.66 7.74 0.23
N ARG A 44 6.41 7.43 0.56
CA ARG A 44 5.83 7.54 1.90
C ARG A 44 5.20 6.22 2.32
N LYS A 45 5.36 5.86 3.59
CA LYS A 45 4.83 4.62 4.16
C LYS A 45 4.12 4.89 5.46
N PHE A 46 2.81 4.80 5.48
CA PHE A 46 1.98 4.99 6.67
C PHE A 46 1.72 3.63 7.30
N SER A 47 2.05 3.48 8.59
CA SER A 47 1.84 2.20 9.27
C SER A 47 1.32 2.36 10.69
N GLY A 48 0.66 1.32 11.17
CA GLY A 48 0.00 1.35 12.46
C GLY A 48 -0.67 0.04 12.82
N LEU A 49 -1.45 0.10 13.91
CA LEU A 49 -2.12 -1.05 14.49
C LEU A 49 -3.60 -0.76 14.69
N VAL A 50 -4.44 -1.79 14.61
CA VAL A 50 -5.86 -1.73 14.95
C VAL A 50 -6.10 -2.56 16.21
N TYR A 51 -6.87 -2.00 17.12
CA TYR A 51 -7.16 -2.61 18.42
C TYR A 51 -8.66 -2.81 18.61
N GLN A 52 -9.01 -3.87 19.34
CA GLN A 52 -10.36 -4.06 19.85
C GLN A 52 -10.57 -3.28 21.15
N GLY A 53 -11.75 -2.70 21.31
CA GLY A 53 -12.18 -1.99 22.51
C GLY A 53 -12.18 -0.47 22.33
N SER A 54 -11.85 0.24 23.42
CA SER A 54 -11.78 1.71 23.43
C SER A 54 -10.36 2.18 23.70
N LYS A 55 -10.00 3.34 23.16
CA LYS A 55 -8.74 4.00 23.48
C LYS A 55 -8.66 4.24 25.01
N PRO A 56 -7.52 3.97 25.68
CA PRO A 56 -6.20 3.64 25.15
C PRO A 56 -5.85 2.14 25.17
N SER A 57 -6.82 1.23 25.24
CA SER A 57 -6.52 -0.21 25.40
C SER A 57 -5.69 -0.74 24.22
N THR A 58 -4.52 -1.31 24.50
CA THR A 58 -3.66 -1.93 23.47
C THR A 58 -3.54 -3.45 23.62
N THR A 59 -4.45 -4.08 24.38
CA THR A 59 -4.35 -5.48 24.77
C THR A 59 -4.71 -6.44 23.63
N THR A 60 -5.74 -6.10 22.85
CA THR A 60 -6.31 -6.98 21.83
C THR A 60 -6.16 -6.36 20.46
N ARG A 61 -5.52 -7.08 19.54
CA ARG A 61 -5.33 -6.67 18.14
C ARG A 61 -6.54 -7.08 17.31
N GLU A 62 -6.99 -6.21 16.42
CA GLU A 62 -8.14 -6.49 15.55
C GLU A 62 -7.68 -6.73 14.09
N PRO A 63 -7.69 -7.98 13.61
CA PRO A 63 -7.42 -8.30 12.22
C PRO A 63 -8.63 -7.99 11.32
N GLY A 64 -8.42 -7.97 10.00
CA GLY A 64 -9.52 -7.90 9.03
C GLY A 64 -10.14 -6.51 8.84
N VAL A 65 -9.58 -5.46 9.45
CA VAL A 65 -10.10 -4.09 9.35
C VAL A 65 -9.47 -3.38 8.16
N LEU A 66 -10.29 -2.85 7.25
CA LEU A 66 -9.82 -2.11 6.08
C LEU A 66 -9.36 -0.69 6.48
N VAL A 67 -8.10 -0.37 6.17
CA VAL A 67 -7.53 0.97 6.31
C VAL A 67 -7.15 1.49 4.92
N GLN A 68 -7.44 2.76 4.68
CA GLN A 68 -7.33 3.39 3.37
C GLN A 68 -6.52 4.68 3.44
N LEU A 69 -5.72 4.93 2.41
CA LEU A 69 -4.97 6.16 2.23
C LEU A 69 -5.65 7.01 1.17
N TYR A 70 -5.93 8.27 1.49
CA TYR A 70 -6.43 9.26 0.55
C TYR A 70 -5.45 10.44 0.42
N GLY A 71 -5.46 11.07 -0.75
CA GLY A 71 -4.75 12.33 -1.02
C GLY A 71 -5.74 13.47 -1.27
N SER A 72 -5.51 14.63 -0.65
CA SER A 72 -6.35 15.81 -0.80
C SER A 72 -5.52 17.08 -0.88
N ASN A 73 -5.99 18.06 -1.65
CA ASN A 73 -5.45 19.43 -1.64
C ASN A 73 -6.26 20.37 -0.74
N THR A 74 -7.29 19.85 -0.06
CA THR A 74 -8.17 20.61 0.83
C THR A 74 -8.21 19.97 2.21
N ILE A 75 -7.90 20.75 3.25
CA ILE A 75 -7.70 20.28 4.62
C ILE A 75 -8.92 19.55 5.23
N SER A 76 -10.14 19.95 4.84
CA SER A 76 -11.40 19.42 5.35
C SER A 76 -12.00 18.29 4.51
N VAL A 77 -11.31 17.87 3.44
CA VAL A 77 -11.81 16.86 2.50
C VAL A 77 -10.90 15.63 2.54
N ARG A 78 -11.49 14.43 2.61
CA ARG A 78 -10.75 13.16 2.56
C ARG A 78 -9.94 13.03 1.27
N GLY A 79 -10.54 13.37 0.13
CA GLY A 79 -9.89 13.44 -1.18
C GLY A 79 -9.99 12.14 -1.98
N THR A 80 -9.00 11.89 -2.82
CA THR A 80 -8.93 10.77 -3.76
C THR A 80 -8.32 9.53 -3.10
N LEU A 81 -8.94 8.36 -3.25
CA LEU A 81 -8.40 7.10 -2.75
C LEU A 81 -7.10 6.74 -3.49
N LEU A 82 -6.03 6.48 -2.75
CA LEU A 82 -4.71 6.12 -3.28
C LEU A 82 -4.38 4.64 -3.05
N ARG A 83 -4.69 4.13 -1.86
CA ARG A 83 -4.33 2.77 -1.43
C ARG A 83 -5.32 2.24 -0.39
N GLY A 84 -5.46 0.92 -0.29
CA GLY A 84 -6.12 0.24 0.81
C GLY A 84 -5.28 -0.94 1.31
N PHE A 85 -5.43 -1.28 2.59
CA PHE A 85 -4.79 -2.41 3.25
C PHE A 85 -5.70 -2.94 4.35
N THR A 86 -5.91 -4.26 4.38
CA THR A 86 -6.67 -4.91 5.45
C THR A 86 -5.72 -5.34 6.56
N SER A 87 -6.01 -4.99 7.82
CA SER A 87 -5.14 -5.35 8.94
C SER A 87 -4.91 -6.86 9.02
N ASN A 88 -3.65 -7.25 9.24
CA ASN A 88 -3.26 -8.67 9.30
C ASN A 88 -3.64 -9.31 10.64
N SER A 89 -3.25 -10.57 10.87
CA SER A 89 -3.50 -11.31 12.12
C SER A 89 -2.98 -10.63 13.39
N GLU A 90 -2.04 -9.69 13.28
CA GLU A 90 -1.49 -8.91 14.40
C GLU A 90 -2.17 -7.52 14.51
N GLY A 91 -3.23 -7.28 13.75
CA GLY A 91 -3.89 -5.98 13.63
C GLY A 91 -3.03 -4.92 12.94
N TYR A 92 -1.90 -5.29 12.34
CA TYR A 92 -1.00 -4.36 11.67
C TYR A 92 -1.48 -3.99 10.28
N PHE A 93 -1.32 -2.72 9.91
CA PHE A 93 -1.54 -2.22 8.55
C PHE A 93 -0.35 -1.42 8.04
N GLU A 94 -0.16 -1.45 6.72
CA GLU A 94 0.85 -0.65 6.02
C GLU A 94 0.32 -0.12 4.68
N LEU A 95 0.47 1.17 4.44
CA LEU A 95 0.03 1.87 3.23
C LEU A 95 1.23 2.59 2.62
N ALA A 96 1.76 2.05 1.53
CA ALA A 96 2.86 2.66 0.78
C ALA A 96 2.33 3.44 -0.44
N TRP A 97 2.82 4.66 -0.62
CA TRP A 97 2.51 5.51 -1.76
C TRP A 97 3.75 6.27 -2.22
N THR A 98 3.97 6.31 -3.53
CA THR A 98 5.05 7.07 -4.16
C THR A 98 4.42 8.14 -5.05
N ALA A 99 4.57 9.41 -4.67
CA ALA A 99 4.15 10.54 -5.49
C ALA A 99 5.20 10.82 -6.57
N CYS A 100 4.72 11.17 -7.77
CA CYS A 100 5.56 11.37 -8.93
C CYS A 100 5.31 12.72 -9.61
N GLY A 101 6.22 13.69 -9.43
CA GLY A 101 5.97 15.07 -9.82
C GLY A 101 5.23 15.86 -8.74
N ALA A 102 5.44 17.17 -8.71
CA ALA A 102 4.68 18.09 -7.86
C ALA A 102 3.17 18.04 -8.14
N ALA A 103 2.77 17.71 -9.38
CA ALA A 103 1.37 17.59 -9.77
C ALA A 103 0.68 16.32 -9.23
N ALA A 104 1.43 15.30 -8.81
CA ALA A 104 0.87 14.07 -8.23
C ALA A 104 1.04 14.00 -6.70
N ASP A 105 1.61 15.04 -6.10
CA ASP A 105 1.70 15.17 -4.64
C ASP A 105 0.46 15.88 -4.10
N TYR A 106 0.03 15.48 -2.91
CA TYR A 106 -1.14 16.05 -2.24
C TYR A 106 -0.69 16.85 -1.02
N ALA A 107 -1.29 18.02 -0.81
CA ALA A 107 -1.01 18.83 0.38
C ALA A 107 -1.38 18.08 1.69
N TYR A 108 -2.36 17.18 1.64
CA TYR A 108 -2.83 16.39 2.77
C TYR A 108 -2.94 14.90 2.40
N TYR A 109 -2.42 14.06 3.30
CA TYR A 109 -2.59 12.62 3.26
C TYR A 109 -3.47 12.16 4.42
N ASN A 110 -4.51 11.41 4.12
CA ASN A 110 -5.53 11.00 5.08
C ASN A 110 -5.51 9.48 5.23
N VAL A 111 -5.14 8.98 6.40
CA VAL A 111 -5.27 7.58 6.78
C VAL A 111 -6.64 7.41 7.43
N VAL A 112 -7.51 6.65 6.78
CA VAL A 112 -8.91 6.49 7.17
C VAL A 112 -9.22 5.01 7.37
N MET A 113 -9.78 4.66 8.51
CA MET A 113 -10.28 3.32 8.76
C MET A 113 -11.72 3.20 8.25
N ASN A 114 -12.01 2.18 7.46
CA ASN A 114 -13.37 1.82 7.11
C ASN A 114 -13.95 0.91 8.19
N ALA A 115 -14.94 1.43 8.92
CA ALA A 115 -15.58 0.74 10.03
C ALA A 115 -16.75 -0.18 9.59
N SER A 116 -16.78 -0.70 8.37
CA SER A 116 -17.85 -1.64 7.98
C SER A 116 -17.83 -2.87 8.88
N GLY A 117 -18.93 -3.13 9.61
CA GLY A 117 -19.02 -4.19 10.61
C GLY A 117 -18.47 -3.82 12.00
N TYR A 118 -17.96 -2.60 12.15
CA TYR A 118 -17.34 -2.10 13.38
C TYR A 118 -17.89 -0.73 13.75
N GLN A 119 -17.74 -0.36 15.02
CA GLN A 119 -17.87 1.00 15.50
C GLN A 119 -16.47 1.52 15.82
N SER A 120 -16.09 2.65 15.21
CA SER A 120 -14.83 3.31 15.54
C SER A 120 -14.93 4.02 16.88
N THR A 121 -14.05 3.69 17.82
CA THR A 121 -14.04 4.22 19.19
C THR A 121 -12.86 5.16 19.45
N GLY A 122 -11.87 5.22 18.55
CA GLY A 122 -10.76 6.15 18.70
C GLY A 122 -9.68 6.03 17.62
N ALA A 123 -8.85 7.07 17.56
CA ALA A 123 -7.65 7.11 16.74
C ALA A 123 -6.47 7.73 17.51
N GLN A 124 -5.27 7.44 17.04
CA GLN A 124 -4.01 8.02 17.49
C GLN A 124 -3.13 8.23 16.28
N ALA A 125 -2.64 9.45 16.11
CA ALA A 125 -1.72 9.79 15.05
C ALA A 125 -0.27 9.51 15.46
N GLY A 126 0.52 9.03 14.51
CA GLY A 126 1.98 9.05 14.63
C GLY A 126 2.57 10.46 14.60
N VAL A 127 3.89 10.57 14.65
CA VAL A 127 4.61 11.85 14.57
C VAL A 127 4.23 12.61 13.30
N GLY A 128 3.84 13.88 13.45
CA GLY A 128 3.43 14.76 12.35
C GLY A 128 1.99 14.57 11.86
N GLY A 129 1.26 13.59 12.39
CA GLY A 129 -0.15 13.40 12.09
C GLY A 129 -1.06 14.09 13.09
N VAL A 130 -2.30 14.36 12.68
CA VAL A 130 -3.37 14.96 13.49
C VAL A 130 -4.62 14.09 13.38
N VAL A 131 -5.23 13.74 14.50
CA VAL A 131 -6.52 13.03 14.52
C VAL A 131 -7.63 14.01 14.15
N ARG A 132 -8.36 13.74 13.07
CA ARG A 132 -9.52 14.54 12.60
C ARG A 132 -10.85 13.98 13.07
N ALA A 133 -10.94 12.66 13.19
CA ALA A 133 -12.09 11.93 13.73
C ALA A 133 -11.61 10.59 14.31
N THR A 134 -12.52 9.83 14.94
CA THR A 134 -12.16 8.52 15.52
C THR A 134 -11.68 7.51 14.48
N ASP A 135 -12.03 7.70 13.20
CA ASP A 135 -11.65 6.86 12.06
C ASP A 135 -10.65 7.54 11.11
N TRP A 136 -10.14 8.75 11.44
CA TRP A 136 -9.41 9.59 10.49
C TRP A 136 -8.19 10.29 11.11
N ILE A 137 -7.01 9.98 10.56
CA ILE A 137 -5.73 10.66 10.83
C ILE A 137 -5.29 11.41 9.56
N GLN A 138 -4.84 12.65 9.70
CA GLN A 138 -4.37 13.48 8.60
C GLN A 138 -2.92 13.91 8.80
N TYR A 139 -2.15 13.91 7.73
CA TYR A 139 -0.78 14.41 7.64
C TYR A 139 -0.73 15.56 6.63
N ALA A 140 -0.21 16.71 7.03
CA ALA A 140 0.00 17.85 6.14
C ALA A 140 1.43 17.81 5.58
N ASN A 141 1.56 17.71 4.26
CA ASN A 141 2.82 17.60 3.51
C ASN A 141 3.90 16.74 4.22
N PRO A 142 3.60 15.47 4.52
CA PRO A 142 4.56 14.60 5.23
C PRO A 142 5.84 14.41 4.41
N PRO A 143 7.01 14.29 5.08
CA PRO A 143 8.26 13.98 4.40
C PRO A 143 8.23 12.56 3.80
N ALA A 144 9.21 12.25 2.95
CA ALA A 144 9.47 10.88 2.54
C ALA A 144 9.85 10.00 3.75
N GLY A 145 9.60 8.70 3.64
CA GLY A 145 9.95 7.71 4.65
C GLY A 145 8.76 7.10 5.36
N THR A 146 9.01 6.54 6.54
CA THR A 146 8.01 5.80 7.33
C THR A 146 7.35 6.70 8.37
N LEU A 147 6.03 6.79 8.28
CA LEU A 147 5.12 7.48 9.20
C LEU A 147 4.39 6.44 10.04
N ALA A 148 5.11 5.89 11.04
CA ALA A 148 4.61 4.87 11.95
C ALA A 148 3.89 5.45 13.17
N GLY A 149 3.39 4.58 14.05
CA GLY A 149 2.77 4.95 15.33
C GLY A 149 1.29 5.31 15.23
N ASN A 150 0.67 5.09 14.06
CA ASN A 150 -0.77 5.24 13.91
C ASN A 150 -1.49 4.12 14.65
N ALA A 151 -2.66 4.43 15.21
CA ALA A 151 -3.55 3.41 15.73
C ALA A 151 -5.03 3.78 15.59
N PHE A 152 -5.86 2.75 15.45
CA PHE A 152 -7.31 2.84 15.50
C PHE A 152 -7.87 1.86 16.54
N TRP A 153 -9.00 2.21 17.14
CA TRP A 153 -9.74 1.36 18.07
C TRP A 153 -11.14 1.12 17.55
N VAL A 154 -11.60 -0.12 17.67
CA VAL A 154 -12.92 -0.55 17.20
C VAL A 154 -13.63 -1.47 18.18
N THR A 155 -14.96 -1.45 18.16
CA THR A 155 -15.79 -2.50 18.74
C THR A 155 -16.63 -3.15 17.65
N LEU A 156 -16.82 -4.46 17.71
CA LEU A 156 -17.70 -5.17 16.77
C LEU A 156 -19.13 -4.63 16.89
N LEU A 157 -19.75 -4.30 15.76
CA LEU A 157 -21.18 -4.11 15.73
C LEU A 157 -21.84 -5.48 15.89
N ALA A 158 -22.89 -5.58 16.71
CA ALA A 158 -23.68 -6.80 16.76
C ALA A 158 -24.25 -7.04 15.35
N THR A 159 -23.80 -8.11 14.69
CA THR A 159 -24.43 -8.59 13.46
C THR A 159 -25.87 -8.88 13.80
N GLN A 160 -26.83 -8.25 13.10
CA GLN A 160 -28.24 -8.57 13.31
C GLN A 160 -28.39 -10.09 13.13
N SER A 161 -28.84 -10.76 14.18
CA SER A 161 -29.21 -12.18 14.13
C SER A 161 -30.19 -12.35 12.96
N PRO A 162 -30.00 -13.34 12.07
CA PRO A 162 -30.91 -13.52 10.94
C PRO A 162 -32.34 -13.67 11.47
N THR A 163 -33.25 -12.80 11.02
CA THR A 163 -34.68 -12.93 11.29
C THR A 163 -35.10 -14.31 10.79
N ALA A 164 -35.51 -15.19 11.70
CA ALA A 164 -36.03 -16.50 11.32
C ALA A 164 -37.26 -16.28 10.42
N THR A 165 -37.16 -16.65 9.15
CA THR A 165 -38.31 -16.70 8.24
C THR A 165 -39.26 -17.77 8.76
N GLY A 166 -40.31 -17.37 9.46
CA GLY A 166 -41.35 -18.28 9.90
C GLY A 166 -42.05 -18.91 8.70
N THR A 167 -41.80 -20.19 8.45
CA THR A 167 -42.56 -20.97 7.47
C THR A 167 -43.98 -21.17 8.00
N SER A 168 -44.96 -20.49 7.42
CA SER A 168 -46.38 -20.73 7.75
C SER A 168 -46.79 -22.13 7.27
N THR A 169 -47.15 -23.01 8.20
CA THR A 169 -47.71 -24.34 7.94
C THR A 169 -49.06 -24.21 7.21
N ALA A 170 -49.22 -24.87 6.07
CA ALA A 170 -50.48 -24.89 5.33
C ALA A 170 -51.58 -25.64 6.09
N THR A 171 -52.77 -25.04 6.16
CA THR A 171 -53.99 -25.59 6.76
C THR A 171 -54.50 -26.80 5.98
N ALA A 172 -54.74 -27.93 6.64
CA ALA A 172 -55.37 -29.10 6.04
C ALA A 172 -56.85 -28.86 5.76
N THR A 173 -57.27 -29.06 4.51
CA THR A 173 -58.67 -29.05 4.08
C THR A 173 -59.35 -30.34 4.52
N ALA A 174 -60.44 -30.24 5.30
CA ALA A 174 -61.28 -31.38 5.65
C ALA A 174 -62.16 -31.78 4.45
N THR A 175 -62.14 -33.06 4.08
CA THR A 175 -63.05 -33.65 3.07
C THR A 175 -64.34 -34.10 3.75
N PRO A 176 -65.54 -33.71 3.26
CA PRO A 176 -66.80 -34.12 3.85
C PRO A 176 -67.15 -35.58 3.54
N THR A 177 -67.67 -36.26 4.56
CA THR A 177 -68.22 -37.62 4.51
C THR A 177 -69.47 -37.68 3.65
N GLY A 178 -69.45 -38.48 2.57
CA GLY A 178 -70.64 -38.85 1.81
C GLY A 178 -71.26 -40.13 2.36
N THR A 179 -72.55 -40.07 2.69
CA THR A 179 -73.40 -41.19 3.08
C THR A 179 -74.35 -41.49 1.92
N LEU A 180 -74.37 -42.72 1.42
CA LEU A 180 -75.55 -43.42 0.88
C LEU A 180 -75.36 -44.94 1.05
#